data_AF-A0A8T3PYI2-F1
#
_entry.id   AF-A0A8T3PYI2-F1
#
_cell.length_a   1.000
_cell.length_b   1.000
_cell.length_c   1.000
_cell.angle_alpha   90.00
_cell.angle_beta   90.00
_cell.angle_gamma   90.00
#
_symmetry.space_group_name_H-M   'P 1'
#
loop_
_entity.id
_entity.type
_entity.pdbx_description
1 polymer ?
#
loop_
_entity_poly.entity_id
_entity_poly.type
_entity_poly.pdbx_seq_one_letter_code
_entity_poly.pdbx_strand_id
1 'polypeptide(L)'
;MIKSLVRTFRGPSQDPRMAYISRPLPRDLPDEQVIAALELALAVDPNPAYLVETLPPALRKLTGRDSLEVLDRSVRDVTGAFAKTMVMIRDGDVGRWPGYAAMSYPLIAPSAKAEETRAAIVAADAPEGSDAAPTGPKPGWAPPPPPARR
;
A
#
# COMPACT_ATOMS: atom_id res chain seq x y z
N MET A 1 -7.38 1.10 27.83
CA MET A 1 -8.44 2.14 27.79
C MET A 1 -8.00 3.50 28.31
N ILE A 2 -7.31 3.60 29.46
CA ILE A 2 -6.96 4.89 30.10
C ILE A 2 -6.05 5.80 29.22
N LYS A 3 -5.10 5.23 28.47
CA LYS A 3 -4.20 6.00 27.59
C LYS A 3 -4.91 6.69 26.41
N SER A 4 -6.03 6.13 25.94
CA SER A 4 -6.87 6.73 24.88
C SER A 4 -7.56 8.01 25.36
N LEU A 5 -7.84 8.14 26.66
CA LEU A 5 -8.48 9.32 27.25
C LEU A 5 -7.48 10.48 27.40
N VAL A 6 -6.22 10.19 27.73
CA VAL A 6 -5.15 11.19 27.87
C VAL A 6 -4.87 11.90 26.54
N ARG A 7 -4.97 11.20 25.41
CA ARG A 7 -4.82 11.79 24.07
C ARG A 7 -5.94 12.79 23.74
N THR A 8 -7.14 12.61 24.28
CA THR A 8 -8.25 13.56 24.14
C THR A 8 -8.03 14.82 24.96
N PHE A 9 -7.41 14.72 26.14
CA PHE A 9 -7.15 15.86 27.03
C PHE A 9 -5.87 16.64 26.71
N ARG A 10 -4.86 16.01 26.11
CA ARG A 10 -3.53 16.62 25.88
C ARG A 10 -3.35 17.23 24.47
N GLY A 11 -4.34 17.03 23.59
CA GLY A 11 -4.24 17.44 22.18
C GLY A 11 -3.17 16.64 21.40
N PRO A 12 -3.07 16.83 20.07
CA PRO A 12 -2.00 16.23 19.28
C PRO A 12 -0.63 16.80 19.71
N SER A 13 0.41 15.97 19.72
CA SER A 13 1.77 16.46 19.92
C SER A 13 2.12 17.56 18.91
N GLN A 14 2.74 18.64 19.39
CA GLN A 14 3.22 19.78 18.58
C GLN A 14 4.69 19.60 18.14
N ASP A 15 5.28 18.41 18.32
CA ASP A 15 6.65 18.15 17.85
C ASP A 15 6.75 18.40 16.33
N PRO A 16 7.74 19.17 15.85
CA PRO A 16 7.89 19.48 14.43
C PRO A 16 8.01 18.22 13.55
N ARG A 17 8.55 17.11 14.06
CA ARG A 17 8.66 15.85 13.32
C ARG A 17 7.30 15.24 13.01
N MET A 18 6.29 15.50 13.85
CA MET A 18 4.92 15.04 13.60
C MET A 18 4.27 15.74 12.39
N ALA A 19 4.86 16.80 11.84
CA ALA A 19 4.39 17.44 10.61
C ALA A 19 4.44 16.51 9.39
N TYR A 20 5.34 15.52 9.40
CA TYR A 20 5.44 14.50 8.35
C TYR A 20 4.42 13.37 8.50
N ILE A 21 3.66 13.32 9.60
CA ILE A 21 2.71 12.24 9.85
C ILE A 21 1.28 12.71 9.60
N SER A 22 0.60 12.00 8.70
CA SER A 22 -0.84 12.15 8.49
C SER A 22 -1.61 11.57 9.69
N ARG A 23 -2.57 12.34 10.21
CA ARG A 23 -3.47 11.93 11.28
C ARG A 23 -4.78 11.40 10.69
N PRO A 24 -5.47 10.45 11.34
CA PRO A 24 -5.24 9.93 12.70
C PRO A 24 -4.21 8.78 12.78
N LEU A 25 -3.47 8.71 13.89
CA LEU A 25 -2.64 7.53 14.22
C LEU A 25 -3.50 6.34 14.71
N PRO A 26 -3.02 5.09 14.56
CA PRO A 26 -3.61 3.90 15.16
C PRO A 26 -3.88 4.08 16.66
N ARG A 27 -4.94 3.41 17.15
CA ARG A 27 -5.47 3.61 18.51
C ARG A 27 -4.44 3.31 19.60
N ASP A 28 -3.64 2.26 19.37
CA ASP A 28 -2.65 1.77 20.32
C ASP A 28 -1.23 2.18 19.96
N LEU A 29 -1.07 3.28 19.20
CA LEU A 29 0.21 3.87 18.85
C LEU A 29 0.31 5.28 19.47
N PRO A 30 1.06 5.45 20.59
CA PRO A 30 1.23 6.74 21.23
C PRO A 30 2.18 7.64 20.44
N ASP A 31 1.91 8.95 20.46
CA ASP A 31 2.72 9.97 19.76
C ASP A 31 4.22 9.88 20.11
N GLU A 32 4.56 9.58 21.37
CA GLU A 32 5.95 9.45 21.84
C GLU A 32 6.72 8.34 21.11
N GLN A 33 6.07 7.21 20.84
CA GLN A 33 6.70 6.11 20.08
C GLN A 33 6.88 6.47 18.62
N VAL A 34 5.96 7.25 18.05
CA VAL A 34 6.08 7.73 16.66
C VAL A 34 7.22 8.73 16.54
N ILE A 35 7.38 9.64 17.50
CA ILE A 35 8.49 10.61 17.52
C ILE A 35 9.83 9.89 17.63
N ALA A 36 9.95 8.91 18.53
CA ALA A 36 11.16 8.09 18.65
C ALA A 36 11.43 7.28 17.37
N ALA A 37 10.40 6.77 16.70
CA ALA A 37 10.56 6.07 15.42
C ALA A 37 11.03 7.02 14.31
N LEU A 38 10.49 8.24 14.26
CA LEU A 38 10.90 9.27 13.32
C LEU A 38 12.35 9.69 13.55
N GLU A 39 12.79 9.79 14.80
CA GLU A 39 14.18 10.07 15.13
C GLU A 39 15.11 8.97 14.60
N LEU A 40 14.77 7.70 14.83
CA LEU A 40 15.55 6.57 14.29
C LEU A 40 15.53 6.54 12.76
N ALA A 41 14.39 6.79 12.13
CA ALA A 41 14.25 6.79 10.67
C ALA A 41 15.06 7.92 10.04
N LEU A 42 14.97 9.13 10.58
CA LEU A 42 15.71 10.30 10.09
C LEU A 42 17.21 10.23 10.39
N ALA A 43 17.63 9.43 11.37
CA ALA A 43 19.04 9.13 11.59
C ALA A 43 19.63 8.17 10.53
N VAL A 44 18.79 7.32 9.92
CA VAL A 44 19.20 6.46 8.78
C VAL A 44 19.27 7.28 7.51
N ASP A 45 18.22 8.05 7.21
CA ASP A 45 18.21 8.99 6.10
C ASP A 45 17.57 10.32 6.53
N PRO A 46 18.32 11.44 6.54
CA PRO A 46 17.79 12.76 6.90
C PRO A 46 16.68 13.28 5.98
N ASN A 47 16.54 12.73 4.77
CA ASN A 47 15.55 13.18 3.80
C ASN A 47 14.16 12.57 4.11
N PRO A 48 13.15 13.38 4.46
CA PRO A 48 11.83 12.88 4.84
C PRO A 48 11.08 12.16 3.69
N ALA A 49 11.51 12.32 2.43
CA ALA A 49 10.93 11.59 1.31
C ALA A 49 11.09 10.06 1.43
N TYR A 50 12.14 9.60 2.14
CA TYR A 50 12.42 8.18 2.36
C TYR A 50 11.85 7.63 3.67
N LEU A 51 10.92 8.36 4.30
CA LEU A 51 10.24 7.87 5.52
C LEU A 51 9.42 6.61 5.24
N VAL A 52 8.97 6.38 4.01
CA VAL A 52 8.22 5.17 3.66
C VAL A 52 9.07 3.92 3.80
N GLU A 53 10.37 4.00 3.47
CA GLU A 53 11.29 2.86 3.62
C GLU A 53 11.92 2.80 5.01
N THR A 54 12.26 3.94 5.61
CA THR A 54 13.04 4.00 6.87
C THR A 54 12.18 3.92 8.13
N LEU A 55 10.93 4.36 8.08
CA LEU A 55 10.03 4.36 9.24
C LEU A 55 9.48 2.97 9.62
N PRO A 56 9.13 2.05 8.70
CA PRO A 56 8.69 0.70 9.06
C PRO A 56 9.68 -0.08 9.95
N PRO A 57 10.98 -0.19 9.62
CA PRO A 57 11.92 -0.91 10.49
C PRO A 57 12.12 -0.21 11.85
N ALA A 58 12.04 1.13 11.90
CA ALA A 58 12.10 1.88 13.16
C ALA A 58 10.88 1.64 14.05
N LEU A 59 9.67 1.66 13.47
CA LEU A 59 8.43 1.34 14.19
C LEU A 59 8.43 -0.09 14.70
N ARG A 60 8.88 -1.06 13.88
CA ARG A 60 9.03 -2.46 14.30
C ARG A 60 9.98 -2.60 15.49
N LYS A 61 11.13 -1.93 15.47
CA LYS A 61 12.12 -1.97 16.55
C LYS A 61 11.58 -1.45 17.88
N LEU A 62 10.76 -0.39 17.84
CA LEU A 62 10.23 0.25 19.06
C LEU A 62 8.95 -0.38 19.59
N THR A 63 8.09 -0.85 18.69
CA THR A 63 6.77 -1.38 19.06
C THR A 63 6.73 -2.91 19.14
N GLY A 64 7.69 -3.59 18.50
CA GLY A 64 7.66 -5.04 18.31
C GLY A 64 6.51 -5.52 17.40
N ARG A 65 5.85 -4.60 16.69
CA ARG A 65 4.69 -4.91 15.83
C ARG A 65 5.10 -4.95 14.37
N ASP A 66 4.82 -6.07 13.72
CA ASP A 66 5.00 -6.23 12.27
C ASP A 66 3.76 -5.82 11.48
N SER A 67 2.63 -5.61 12.16
CA SER A 67 1.35 -5.25 11.54
C SER A 67 1.27 -3.78 11.15
N LEU A 68 2.21 -2.92 11.54
CA LEU A 68 2.14 -1.49 11.22
C LEU A 68 2.65 -1.27 9.79
N GLU A 69 1.80 -0.67 8.96
CA GLU A 69 2.14 -0.27 7.61
C GLU A 69 2.31 1.24 7.52
N VAL A 70 3.31 1.66 6.73
CA VAL A 70 3.57 3.07 6.41
C VAL A 70 3.29 3.27 4.93
N LEU A 71 2.46 4.26 4.61
CA LEU A 71 2.08 4.62 3.25
C LEU A 71 2.50 6.04 2.93
N ASP A 72 2.96 6.27 1.71
CA ASP A 72 3.16 7.62 1.20
C ASP A 72 1.81 8.33 1.03
N ARG A 73 1.70 9.54 1.56
CA ARG A 73 0.59 10.47 1.35
C ARG A 73 1.09 11.85 0.96
N SER A 74 2.30 11.92 0.40
CA SER A 74 2.86 13.14 -0.13
C SER A 74 1.92 13.74 -1.17
N VAL A 75 1.83 15.07 -1.17
CA VAL A 75 1.02 15.83 -2.13
C VAL A 75 1.96 16.74 -2.88
N ARG A 76 1.86 16.72 -4.21
CA ARG A 76 2.64 17.60 -5.09
C ARG A 76 1.74 18.20 -6.16
N ASP A 77 1.95 19.47 -6.47
CA ASP A 77 1.34 20.11 -7.62
C ASP A 77 2.05 19.70 -8.93
N VAL A 78 1.36 19.87 -10.06
CA VAL A 78 1.90 19.52 -11.38
C VAL A 78 3.09 20.42 -11.75
N THR A 79 3.08 21.67 -11.28
CA THR A 79 4.15 22.65 -11.51
C THR A 79 5.38 22.42 -10.63
N GLY A 80 5.29 21.61 -9.59
CA GLY A 80 6.35 21.36 -8.62
C GLY A 80 6.63 22.52 -7.65
N ALA A 81 5.81 23.58 -7.64
CA ALA A 81 5.97 24.73 -6.76
C ALA A 81 5.48 24.46 -5.34
N PHE A 82 4.58 23.48 -5.17
CA PHE A 82 4.06 23.02 -3.90
C PHE A 82 4.29 21.52 -3.75
N ALA A 83 5.12 21.15 -2.78
CA ALA A 83 5.29 19.77 -2.36
C ALA A 83 5.14 19.70 -0.84
N LYS A 84 4.37 18.72 -0.36
CA LYS A 84 4.22 18.41 1.05
C LYS A 84 4.42 16.93 1.28
N THR A 85 5.57 16.58 1.86
CA THR A 85 5.87 15.21 2.26
C THR A 85 5.06 14.84 3.48
N MET A 86 4.27 13.76 3.39
CA MET A 86 3.51 13.21 4.50
C MET A 86 3.43 11.70 4.34
N VAL A 87 3.51 10.98 5.45
CA VAL A 87 3.30 9.53 5.49
C VAL A 87 2.17 9.20 6.46
N MET A 88 1.42 8.15 6.15
CA MET A 88 0.34 7.65 7.00
C MET A 88 0.76 6.33 7.63
N ILE A 89 0.59 6.23 8.94
CA ILE A 89 0.78 4.98 9.68
C ILE A 89 -0.58 4.36 9.90
N ARG A 90 -0.75 3.09 9.54
CA ARG A 90 -1.98 2.33 9.77
C ARG A 90 -1.67 0.96 10.35
N ASP A 91 -2.67 0.34 10.97
CA ASP A 91 -2.64 -1.11 11.14
C ASP A 91 -2.91 -1.74 9.76
N GLY A 92 -1.99 -2.61 9.32
CA GLY A 92 -1.96 -3.22 7.98
C GLY A 92 -3.18 -4.09 7.65
N ASP A 93 -3.96 -4.45 8.66
CA ASP A 93 -5.22 -5.18 8.48
C ASP A 93 -6.41 -4.27 8.15
N VAL A 94 -6.26 -2.94 8.20
CA VAL A 94 -7.37 -2.00 7.91
C VAL A 94 -7.57 -1.90 6.39
N GLY A 95 -8.38 -2.84 5.92
CA GLY A 95 -8.70 -3.13 4.51
C GLY A 95 -9.11 -4.60 4.31
N ARG A 96 -8.66 -5.48 5.20
CA ARG A 96 -9.16 -6.85 5.33
C ARG A 96 -10.09 -6.92 6.53
N TRP A 97 -11.38 -6.62 6.35
CA TRP A 97 -12.36 -7.18 7.29
C TRP A 97 -12.09 -8.67 7.42
N PRO A 98 -12.33 -9.32 8.58
CA PRO A 98 -12.11 -10.76 8.73
C PRO A 98 -12.74 -11.58 7.59
N GLY A 99 -13.91 -11.14 7.08
CA GLY A 99 -14.54 -11.72 5.88
C GLY A 99 -13.82 -11.43 4.55
N TYR A 100 -13.19 -10.26 4.39
CA TYR A 100 -12.37 -9.92 3.22
C TYR A 100 -10.96 -10.52 3.28
N ALA A 101 -10.39 -10.82 4.46
CA ALA A 101 -9.16 -11.61 4.56
C ALA A 101 -9.33 -13.02 3.97
N ALA A 102 -10.52 -13.61 4.14
CA ALA A 102 -10.91 -14.88 3.53
C ALA A 102 -11.20 -14.75 2.02
N MET A 103 -11.50 -13.55 1.53
CA MET A 103 -11.84 -13.27 0.12
C MET A 103 -10.74 -12.54 -0.67
N SER A 104 -9.66 -12.11 -0.01
CA SER A 104 -8.46 -11.56 -0.66
C SER A 104 -7.72 -12.71 -1.34
N TYR A 105 -8.27 -13.11 -2.49
CA TYR A 105 -7.77 -14.10 -3.43
C TYR A 105 -7.39 -15.48 -2.85
N PRO A 106 -8.35 -16.42 -2.77
CA PRO A 106 -8.02 -17.85 -2.85
C PRO A 106 -7.30 -18.24 -4.17
N LEU A 107 -7.10 -17.31 -5.11
CA LEU A 107 -6.26 -17.53 -6.30
C LEU A 107 -4.75 -17.48 -6.01
N ILE A 108 -4.32 -16.99 -4.85
CA ILE A 108 -2.88 -16.94 -4.49
C ILE A 108 -2.55 -17.91 -3.34
N ALA A 109 -3.52 -18.22 -2.47
CA ALA A 109 -3.31 -19.25 -1.45
C ALA A 109 -3.32 -20.64 -2.11
N PRO A 110 -2.24 -21.44 -2.00
CA PRO A 110 -2.22 -22.78 -2.55
C PRO A 110 -3.32 -23.61 -1.88
N SER A 111 -4.26 -24.09 -2.69
CA SER A 111 -5.34 -24.99 -2.27
C SER A 111 -5.44 -26.12 -3.27
N ALA A 112 -5.93 -27.28 -2.85
CA ALA A 112 -6.07 -28.44 -3.74
C ALA A 112 -6.86 -28.10 -5.02
N LYS A 113 -7.92 -27.29 -4.88
CA LYS A 113 -8.73 -26.82 -6.01
C LYS A 113 -7.99 -25.81 -6.90
N ALA A 114 -7.14 -24.96 -6.34
CA ALA A 114 -6.32 -24.03 -7.13
C ALA A 114 -5.23 -24.77 -7.92
N GLU A 115 -4.62 -25.81 -7.33
CA GLU A 115 -3.65 -26.67 -8.03
C GLU A 115 -4.32 -27.52 -9.12
N GLU A 116 -5.51 -28.06 -8.85
CA GLU A 116 -6.32 -28.76 -9.84
C GLU A 116 -6.70 -27.84 -11.02
N THR A 117 -7.11 -26.61 -10.72
CA THR A 117 -7.42 -25.61 -11.76
C THR A 117 -6.18 -25.22 -12.57
N ARG A 118 -5.03 -25.06 -11.91
CA ARG A 118 -3.75 -24.78 -12.59
C ARG A 118 -3.33 -25.96 -13.47
N ALA A 119 -3.47 -27.20 -12.99
CA ALA A 119 -3.20 -28.39 -13.77
C ALA A 119 -4.16 -28.50 -14.98
N ALA A 120 -5.43 -28.15 -14.82
CA ALA A 120 -6.40 -28.13 -15.90
C ALA A 120 -6.10 -27.06 -16.96
N ILE A 121 -5.63 -25.87 -16.57
CA ILE A 121 -5.17 -24.83 -17.49
C ILE A 121 -3.94 -25.29 -18.27
N VAL A 122 -2.95 -25.88 -17.59
CA VAL A 122 -1.74 -26.42 -18.24
C VAL A 122 -2.10 -27.57 -19.19
N ALA A 123 -3.06 -28.41 -18.84
CA ALA A 123 -3.55 -29.47 -19.71
C ALA A 123 -4.33 -28.93 -20.93
N ALA A 124 -5.06 -27.83 -20.77
CA ALA A 124 -5.77 -27.15 -21.87
C ALA A 124 -4.82 -26.37 -22.80
N ASP A 125 -3.70 -25.86 -22.27
CA ASP A 125 -2.63 -25.21 -23.04
C ASP A 125 -1.61 -26.22 -23.61
N ALA A 126 -1.76 -27.52 -23.31
CA ALA A 126 -0.97 -28.56 -23.96
C ALA A 126 -1.33 -28.61 -25.46
N PRO A 127 -0.36 -28.66 -26.38
CA PRO A 127 -0.60 -28.50 -27.80
C PRO A 127 -1.19 -29.78 -28.40
N GLU A 128 -2.47 -30.04 -28.19
CA GLU A 128 -3.23 -30.94 -29.06
C GLU A 128 -3.74 -30.14 -30.26
N GLY A 129 -2.94 -30.15 -31.33
CA GLY A 129 -3.33 -29.59 -32.61
C GLY A 129 -3.19 -28.07 -32.67
N SER A 130 -2.08 -27.62 -33.27
CA SER A 130 -1.86 -26.21 -33.63
C SER A 130 -2.88 -25.75 -34.68
N ASP A 131 -4.10 -25.43 -34.27
CA ASP A 131 -4.87 -24.41 -34.97
C ASP A 131 -4.27 -23.07 -34.55
N ALA A 132 -3.40 -22.55 -35.42
CA ALA A 132 -2.73 -21.28 -35.25
C ALA A 132 -3.71 -20.23 -34.71
N ALA A 133 -3.33 -19.55 -33.62
CA ALA A 133 -4.04 -18.37 -33.14
C ALA A 133 -4.34 -17.48 -34.36
N PRO A 134 -5.59 -17.00 -34.55
CA PRO A 134 -5.96 -16.27 -35.76
C PRO A 134 -5.08 -15.03 -35.88
N THR A 135 -4.14 -15.08 -36.81
CA THR A 135 -3.20 -13.99 -37.09
C THR A 135 -3.97 -12.91 -37.84
N GLY A 136 -4.51 -11.93 -37.12
CA GLY A 136 -5.14 -10.76 -37.73
C GLY A 136 -6.20 -10.10 -36.85
N PRO A 137 -6.59 -8.86 -37.17
CA PRO A 137 -7.72 -8.21 -36.52
C PRO A 137 -9.00 -9.05 -36.71
N LYS A 138 -9.88 -9.01 -35.71
CA LYS A 138 -11.17 -9.73 -35.72
C LYS A 138 -11.90 -9.46 -37.04
N PRO A 139 -12.42 -10.49 -37.73
CA PRO A 139 -13.16 -10.30 -38.98
C PRO A 139 -14.25 -9.23 -38.82
N GLY A 140 -14.21 -8.18 -39.64
CA GLY A 140 -15.16 -7.06 -39.60
C GLY A 140 -14.80 -5.89 -38.68
N TRP A 141 -13.64 -5.92 -38.01
CA TRP A 141 -13.16 -4.77 -37.25
C TRP A 141 -12.31 -3.84 -38.12
N ALA A 142 -12.70 -2.57 -38.22
CA ALA A 142 -11.90 -1.50 -38.82
C ALA A 142 -11.76 -0.34 -37.81
N PRO A 143 -10.56 0.25 -37.65
CA PRO A 143 -10.38 1.40 -36.78
C PRO A 143 -11.17 2.60 -37.31
N PRO A 144 -11.68 3.48 -36.43
CA PRO A 144 -12.32 4.72 -36.87
C PRO A 144 -11.32 5.59 -37.66
N PRO A 145 -11.78 6.34 -38.67
CA PRO A 145 -10.91 7.21 -39.45
C PRO A 145 -10.25 8.27 -38.54
N PRO A 146 -8.99 8.65 -38.79
CA PRO A 146 -8.33 9.68 -38.01
C PRO A 146 -9.08 11.02 -38.11
N PRO A 147 -9.12 11.83 -37.05
CA PRO A 147 -9.74 13.14 -37.10
C PRO A 147 -9.04 14.02 -38.14
N ALA A 148 -9.81 14.75 -38.94
CA ALA A 148 -9.28 15.70 -39.91
C ALA A 148 -8.38 16.72 -39.19
N ARG A 149 -7.14 16.87 -39.66
CA ARG A 149 -6.26 17.96 -39.21
C ARG A 149 -6.92 19.28 -39.61
N ARG A 150 -7.32 20.07 -38.61
CA ARG A 150 -7.66 21.49 -38.78
C ARG A 150 -6.41 22.34 -38.71
#